data_AF-A0A6J4E1M4-F1
#
_entry.id   AF-A0A6J4E1M4-F1
#
_cell.length_a   1.000
_cell.length_b   1.000
_cell.length_c   1.000
_cell.angle_alpha   90.00
_cell.angle_beta   90.00
_cell.angle_gamma   90.00
#
_symmetry.space_group_name_H-M   'P 1'
#
loop_
_entity.id
_entity.type
_entity.pdbx_description
1 polymer ?
#
loop_
_entity_poly.entity_id
_entity_poly.type
_entity_poly.pdbx_seq_one_letter_code
_entity_poly.pdbx_strand_id
1 'polypeptide(L)'
;MDKKSRVVVNPHYTSRLLGPLALAAEMDAEGLVLGAVDYTNRRHCELVIENLVRPTFERLDVSEATEVKNSLGYLGTDPNARKSLIEDRLLLCGIPPEEHCKFITLLWAVLFDDEDGDAESGFEQFKVVNKPLGRHRFSLIGPQKRTLAEQLDELRIQLAFLERQN
;
A
#
# COMPACT_ATOMS: atom_id res chain seq x y z
N MET A 1 24.82 -25.48 -12.77
CA MET A 1 24.04 -24.84 -11.68
C MET A 1 23.89 -23.39 -12.05
N ASP A 2 22.72 -23.02 -12.58
CA ASP A 2 22.39 -21.63 -12.82
C ASP A 2 22.31 -20.88 -11.49
N LYS A 3 23.02 -19.76 -11.39
CA LYS A 3 22.81 -18.80 -10.31
C LYS A 3 21.38 -18.29 -10.44
N LYS A 4 20.44 -18.81 -9.65
CA LYS A 4 19.14 -18.16 -9.44
C LYS A 4 19.42 -16.70 -9.09
N SER A 5 18.95 -15.78 -9.93
CA SER A 5 19.19 -14.35 -9.77
C SER A 5 18.48 -13.87 -8.51
N ARG A 6 19.19 -13.15 -7.63
CA ARG A 6 18.56 -12.56 -6.44
C ARG A 6 17.71 -11.37 -6.86
N VAL A 7 16.48 -11.32 -6.38
CA VAL A 7 15.62 -10.15 -6.59
C VAL A 7 16.00 -9.08 -5.59
N VAL A 8 16.40 -7.91 -6.10
CA VAL A 8 16.73 -6.77 -5.26
C VAL A 8 15.43 -6.07 -4.88
N VAL A 9 15.22 -5.85 -3.58
CA VAL A 9 13.99 -5.25 -3.05
C VAL A 9 14.31 -3.99 -2.27
N ASN A 10 13.54 -2.93 -2.48
CA ASN A 10 13.59 -1.73 -1.66
C ASN A 10 12.21 -1.40 -1.06
N PRO A 11 11.97 -1.67 0.24
CA PRO A 11 10.69 -1.43 0.91
C PRO A 11 10.16 -0.01 0.82
N HIS A 12 11.02 0.98 0.53
CA HIS A 12 10.60 2.36 0.35
C HIS A 12 9.65 2.56 -0.86
N TYR A 13 9.58 1.63 -1.82
CA TYR A 13 8.55 1.67 -2.87
C TYR A 13 7.14 1.54 -2.27
N THR A 14 6.94 0.59 -1.36
CA THR A 14 5.65 0.44 -0.66
C THR A 14 5.39 1.64 0.26
N SER A 15 6.41 2.15 0.97
CA SER A 15 6.27 3.34 1.81
C SER A 15 5.81 4.58 1.00
N ARG A 16 6.36 4.78 -0.21
CA ARG A 16 5.95 5.86 -1.12
C ARG A 16 4.55 5.65 -1.68
N LEU A 17 4.17 4.41 -1.96
CA LEU A 17 2.81 4.09 -2.39
C LEU A 17 1.76 4.46 -1.33
N LEU A 18 2.08 4.30 -0.05
CA LEU A 18 1.27 4.77 1.08
C LEU A 18 1.40 6.28 1.33
N GLY A 19 2.04 7.01 0.42
CA GLY A 19 2.13 8.48 0.34
C GLY A 19 0.82 9.20 0.72
N PRO A 20 -0.26 8.96 -0.04
CA PRO A 20 -1.54 9.64 0.13
C PRO A 20 -2.19 9.43 1.49
N LEU A 21 -2.05 8.23 2.07
CA LEU A 21 -2.68 7.92 3.37
C LEU A 21 -2.04 8.72 4.49
N ALA A 22 -0.70 8.76 4.54
CA ALA A 22 -0.04 9.54 5.58
C ALA A 22 -0.29 11.05 5.40
N LEU A 23 -0.37 11.53 4.16
CA LEU A 23 -0.73 12.93 3.90
C LEU A 23 -2.15 13.23 4.40
N ALA A 24 -3.12 12.35 4.13
CA ALA A 24 -4.48 12.50 4.62
C ALA A 24 -4.55 12.44 6.15
N ALA A 25 -3.76 11.58 6.79
CA ALA A 25 -3.70 11.47 8.25
C ALA A 25 -3.12 12.72 8.94
N GLU A 26 -2.26 13.47 8.24
CA GLU A 26 -1.68 14.73 8.73
C GLU A 26 -2.61 15.95 8.52
N MET A 27 -3.69 15.81 7.77
CA MET A 27 -4.66 16.86 7.48
C MET A 27 -5.83 16.82 8.48
N ASP A 28 -6.29 17.98 8.98
CA ASP A 28 -7.30 18.03 10.06
C ASP A 28 -8.65 17.36 9.69
N ALA A 29 -9.33 17.84 8.64
CA ALA A 29 -10.67 17.34 8.28
C ALA A 29 -10.61 15.98 7.59
N GLU A 30 -9.57 15.77 6.78
CA GLU A 30 -9.27 14.55 6.06
C GLU A 30 -8.80 13.42 6.97
N GLY A 31 -8.07 13.74 8.05
CA GLY A 31 -7.66 12.79 9.07
C GLY A 31 -8.83 12.21 9.86
N LEU A 32 -9.92 12.98 10.02
CA LEU A 32 -11.17 12.47 10.60
C LEU A 32 -11.82 11.38 9.74
N VAL A 33 -11.70 11.47 8.41
CA VAL A 33 -12.23 10.43 7.50
C VAL A 33 -11.46 9.13 7.71
N LEU A 34 -10.13 9.19 7.80
CA LEU A 34 -9.31 8.02 8.13
C LEU A 34 -9.58 7.50 9.54
N GLY A 35 -9.80 8.38 10.52
CA GLY A 35 -10.16 8.00 11.88
C GLY A 35 -11.50 7.26 12.01
N ALA A 36 -12.40 7.40 11.03
CA ALA A 36 -13.66 6.67 10.97
C ALA A 36 -13.52 5.27 10.34
N VAL A 37 -12.35 4.92 9.80
CA VAL A 37 -12.11 3.61 9.18
C VAL A 37 -11.92 2.55 10.26
N ASP A 38 -12.85 1.60 10.33
CA ASP A 38 -12.61 0.32 11.02
C ASP A 38 -11.65 -0.56 10.20
N TYR A 39 -10.37 -0.57 10.60
CA TYR A 39 -9.33 -1.37 9.95
C TYR A 39 -9.46 -2.89 10.17
N THR A 40 -10.36 -3.33 11.07
CA THR A 40 -10.69 -4.76 11.22
C THR A 40 -11.70 -5.23 10.17
N ASN A 41 -12.46 -4.29 9.58
CA ASN A 41 -13.43 -4.56 8.54
C ASN A 41 -12.75 -4.60 7.17
N ARG A 42 -12.75 -5.78 6.54
CA ARG A 42 -12.16 -5.99 5.21
C ARG A 42 -12.68 -4.98 4.18
N ARG A 43 -13.99 -4.71 4.17
CA ARG A 43 -14.60 -3.83 3.16
C ARG A 43 -14.17 -2.38 3.34
N HIS A 44 -14.00 -1.93 4.58
CA HIS A 44 -13.47 -0.59 4.87
C HIS A 44 -12.03 -0.45 4.36
N CYS A 45 -11.19 -1.46 4.61
CA CYS A 45 -9.82 -1.48 4.11
C CYS A 45 -9.76 -1.52 2.56
N GLU A 46 -10.63 -2.29 1.91
CA GLU A 46 -10.76 -2.29 0.44
C GLU A 46 -11.07 -0.88 -0.08
N LEU A 47 -12.05 -0.18 0.51
CA LEU A 47 -12.39 1.19 0.12
C LEU A 47 -11.21 2.16 0.29
N VAL A 48 -10.46 2.06 1.39
CA VAL A 48 -9.24 2.87 1.61
C VAL A 48 -8.21 2.62 0.51
N ILE A 49 -7.95 1.36 0.19
CA ILE A 49 -6.98 0.99 -0.83
C ILE A 49 -7.44 1.48 -2.21
N GLU A 50 -8.70 1.25 -2.58
CA GLU A 50 -9.27 1.65 -3.87
C GLU A 50 -9.31 3.16 -4.07
N ASN A 51 -9.65 3.94 -3.04
CA ASN A 51 -9.80 5.39 -3.18
C ASN A 51 -8.48 6.15 -3.03
N LEU A 52 -7.57 5.68 -2.16
CA LEU A 52 -6.38 6.45 -1.78
C LEU A 52 -5.08 5.86 -2.31
N VAL A 53 -4.98 4.53 -2.42
CA VAL A 53 -3.73 3.87 -2.84
C VAL A 53 -3.73 3.56 -4.33
N ARG A 54 -4.77 2.87 -4.82
CA ARG A 54 -4.90 2.42 -6.21
C ARG A 54 -4.71 3.55 -7.22
N PRO A 55 -5.24 4.77 -7.03
CA PRO A 55 -5.06 5.84 -8.01
C PRO A 55 -3.60 6.29 -8.15
N THR A 56 -2.79 6.13 -7.10
CA THR A 56 -1.35 6.37 -7.17
C THR A 56 -0.65 5.22 -7.88
N PHE A 57 -1.03 3.98 -7.57
CA PHE A 57 -0.48 2.77 -8.19
C PHE A 57 -0.70 2.75 -9.72
N GLU A 58 -1.92 3.03 -10.19
CA GLU A 58 -2.27 3.06 -11.61
C GLU A 58 -1.50 4.11 -12.43
N ARG A 59 -0.91 5.08 -11.74
CA ARG A 59 -0.11 6.14 -12.35
C ARG A 59 1.37 5.82 -12.34
N LEU A 60 1.83 4.70 -11.77
CA LEU A 60 3.23 4.31 -11.85
C LEU A 60 3.57 3.88 -13.27
N ASP A 61 4.80 4.12 -13.71
CA ASP A 61 5.30 3.39 -14.88
C ASP A 61 5.44 1.89 -14.57
N VAL A 62 5.65 1.10 -15.62
CA VAL A 62 5.75 -0.36 -15.52
C VAL A 62 6.94 -0.80 -14.64
N SER A 63 8.05 -0.07 -14.67
CA SER A 63 9.23 -0.36 -13.86
C SER A 63 8.91 -0.18 -12.37
N GLU A 64 8.30 0.95 -12.03
CA GLU A 64 7.92 1.34 -10.68
C GLU A 64 6.83 0.41 -10.10
N ALA A 65 5.85 0.04 -10.92
CA ALA A 65 4.81 -0.92 -10.53
C ALA A 65 5.42 -2.30 -10.22
N THR A 66 6.44 -2.72 -10.99
CA THR A 66 7.18 -3.96 -10.75
C THR A 66 7.95 -3.90 -9.42
N GLU A 67 8.61 -2.78 -9.13
CA GLU A 67 9.33 -2.57 -7.87
C GLU A 67 8.40 -2.55 -6.65
N VAL A 68 7.21 -1.95 -6.79
CA VAL A 68 6.14 -2.02 -5.78
C VAL A 68 5.67 -3.46 -5.56
N LYS A 69 5.43 -4.22 -6.64
CA LYS A 69 5.04 -5.63 -6.56
C LYS A 69 6.10 -6.45 -5.82
N ASN A 70 7.36 -6.35 -6.22
CA ASN A 70 8.47 -7.06 -5.55
C ASN A 70 8.57 -6.68 -4.07
N SER A 71 8.39 -5.40 -3.74
CA SER A 71 8.44 -4.91 -2.37
C SER A 71 7.28 -5.42 -1.51
N LEU A 72 6.05 -5.40 -2.04
CA LEU A 72 4.88 -5.95 -1.34
C LEU A 72 4.98 -7.47 -1.16
N GLY A 73 5.46 -8.20 -2.17
CA GLY A 73 5.66 -9.65 -2.08
C GLY A 73 6.70 -10.03 -1.02
N TYR A 74 7.79 -9.28 -0.92
CA TYR A 74 8.77 -9.45 0.16
C TYR A 74 8.18 -9.18 1.54
N LEU A 75 7.40 -8.10 1.70
CA LEU A 75 6.76 -7.77 2.97
C LEU A 75 5.66 -8.77 3.37
N GLY A 76 5.00 -9.40 2.39
CA GLY A 76 4.03 -10.47 2.63
C GLY A 76 4.68 -11.78 3.12
N THR A 77 5.89 -12.09 2.63
CA THR A 77 6.62 -13.34 2.94
C THR A 77 7.49 -13.25 4.19
N ASP A 78 8.00 -12.07 4.54
CA ASP A 78 8.83 -11.86 5.73
C ASP A 78 8.15 -10.90 6.72
N PRO A 79 7.40 -11.45 7.70
CA PRO A 79 6.78 -10.66 8.76
C PRO A 79 7.73 -9.76 9.56
N ASN A 80 8.98 -10.18 9.75
CA ASN A 80 9.96 -9.43 10.54
C ASN A 80 10.52 -8.24 9.75
N ALA A 81 10.58 -8.36 8.42
CA ALA A 81 10.94 -7.25 7.55
C ALA A 81 9.94 -6.09 7.64
N ARG A 82 8.64 -6.40 7.77
CA ARG A 82 7.59 -5.37 7.92
C ARG A 82 7.85 -4.42 9.08
N LYS A 83 8.12 -5.01 10.25
CA LYS A 83 8.34 -4.25 11.49
C LYS A 83 9.48 -3.24 11.38
N SER A 84 10.55 -3.63 10.69
CA SER A 84 11.73 -2.78 10.56
C SER A 84 11.66 -1.74 9.44
N LEU A 85 10.72 -1.87 8.50
CA LEU A 85 10.79 -1.14 7.23
C LEU A 85 9.54 -0.32 6.88
N ILE A 86 8.36 -0.67 7.40
CA ILE A 86 7.12 0.03 7.04
C ILE A 86 6.13 0.24 8.19
N GLU A 87 6.40 -0.31 9.38
CA GLU A 87 5.52 -0.18 10.56
C GLU A 87 5.28 1.28 10.95
N ASP A 88 6.33 2.10 11.03
CA ASP A 88 6.20 3.55 11.30
C ASP A 88 5.30 4.25 10.26
N ARG A 89 5.38 3.82 8.99
CA ARG A 89 4.55 4.41 7.94
C ARG A 89 3.09 4.02 8.09
N LEU A 90 2.81 2.76 8.44
CA LEU A 90 1.44 2.28 8.68
C LEU A 90 0.83 2.93 9.93
N LEU A 91 1.62 3.11 10.98
CA LEU A 91 1.24 3.87 12.17
C LEU A 91 0.89 5.32 11.83
N LEU A 92 1.70 6.00 11.02
CA LEU A 92 1.41 7.35 10.54
C LEU A 92 0.12 7.42 9.71
N CYS A 93 -0.29 6.31 9.08
CA CYS A 93 -1.56 6.22 8.36
C CYS A 93 -2.76 5.92 9.28
N GLY A 94 -2.57 5.82 10.59
CA GLY A 94 -3.62 5.48 11.56
C GLY A 94 -3.98 4.00 11.62
N ILE A 95 -3.19 3.12 10.99
CA ILE A 95 -3.48 1.68 10.95
C ILE A 95 -2.95 1.04 12.24
N PRO A 96 -3.78 0.31 13.01
CA PRO A 96 -3.35 -0.36 14.23
C PRO A 96 -2.29 -1.45 13.94
N PRO A 97 -1.25 -1.61 14.78
CA PRO A 97 -0.19 -2.62 14.61
C PRO A 97 -0.70 -4.04 14.33
N GLU A 98 -1.76 -4.46 15.02
CA GLU A 98 -2.39 -5.77 14.89
C GLU A 98 -3.01 -6.00 13.50
N GLU A 99 -3.38 -4.93 12.79
CA GLU A 99 -3.99 -4.99 11.46
C GLU A 99 -2.97 -4.81 10.32
N HIS A 100 -1.72 -4.42 10.61
CA HIS A 100 -0.69 -4.17 9.58
C HIS A 100 -0.50 -5.35 8.63
N CYS A 101 -0.48 -6.58 9.18
CA CYS A 101 -0.28 -7.78 8.38
C CYS A 101 -1.43 -7.98 7.39
N LYS A 102 -2.67 -7.91 7.89
CA LYS A 102 -3.88 -8.08 7.09
C LYS A 102 -4.01 -6.97 6.06
N PHE A 103 -3.70 -5.73 6.43
CA PHE A 103 -3.74 -4.59 5.52
C PHE A 103 -2.77 -4.75 4.35
N ILE A 104 -1.52 -5.19 4.61
CA ILE A 104 -0.54 -5.44 3.53
C ILE A 104 -0.97 -6.60 2.62
N THR A 105 -1.51 -7.69 3.19
CA THR A 105 -2.04 -8.81 2.40
C THR A 105 -3.23 -8.36 1.54
N LEU A 106 -4.13 -7.56 2.09
CA LEU A 106 -5.27 -7.03 1.34
C LEU A 106 -4.83 -6.01 0.28
N LEU A 107 -3.82 -5.20 0.57
CA LEU A 107 -3.22 -4.28 -0.39
C LEU A 107 -2.68 -5.02 -1.62
N TRP A 108 -2.03 -6.17 -1.43
CA TRP A 108 -1.64 -7.05 -2.53
C TRP A 108 -2.87 -7.51 -3.33
N ALA A 109 -3.83 -8.14 -2.64
CA ALA A 109 -5.03 -8.71 -3.25
C ALA A 109 -5.78 -7.69 -4.11
N VAL A 110 -5.98 -6.48 -3.59
CA VAL A 110 -6.67 -5.39 -4.29
C VAL A 110 -5.86 -4.91 -5.50
N LEU A 111 -4.55 -4.66 -5.36
CA LEU A 111 -3.77 -4.08 -6.47
C LEU A 111 -3.47 -5.07 -7.60
N PHE A 112 -3.50 -6.38 -7.33
CA PHE A 112 -3.12 -7.41 -8.29
C PHE A 112 -4.24 -8.43 -8.55
N ASP A 113 -5.50 -8.06 -8.29
CA ASP A 113 -6.73 -8.82 -8.61
C ASP A 113 -6.68 -10.31 -8.21
N ASP A 114 -6.26 -10.59 -6.98
CA ASP A 114 -6.10 -11.96 -6.45
C ASP A 114 -5.27 -12.88 -7.37
N GLU A 115 -4.29 -12.35 -8.12
CA GLU A 115 -3.17 -13.17 -8.60
C GLU A 115 -2.69 -13.98 -7.40
N ASP A 116 -2.77 -15.33 -7.52
CA ASP A 116 -2.28 -16.26 -6.50
C ASP A 116 -1.01 -15.64 -5.98
N GLY A 117 -1.01 -15.34 -4.69
CA GLY A 117 0.15 -14.82 -3.99
C GLY A 117 1.19 -15.93 -3.98
N ASP A 118 1.71 -16.28 -5.15
CA ASP A 118 2.87 -17.11 -5.39
C ASP A 118 4.10 -16.28 -5.03
N ALA A 119 4.03 -15.67 -3.85
CA ALA A 119 5.19 -15.31 -3.08
C ALA A 119 5.86 -16.59 -2.53
N GLU A 120 5.18 -17.75 -2.57
CA GLU A 120 5.78 -19.07 -2.33
C GLU A 120 6.46 -19.69 -3.56
N SER A 121 6.05 -19.40 -4.81
CA SER A 121 6.75 -19.90 -5.99
C SER A 121 7.82 -18.93 -6.52
N GLY A 122 8.99 -18.93 -5.85
CA GLY A 122 10.25 -18.68 -6.56
C GLY A 122 11.22 -17.64 -6.00
N PHE A 123 10.89 -16.88 -4.95
CA PHE A 123 11.84 -15.92 -4.38
C PHE A 123 12.67 -16.50 -3.23
N GLU A 124 13.38 -17.60 -3.49
CA GLU A 124 14.26 -18.20 -2.48
C GLU A 124 15.42 -17.28 -2.05
N GLN A 125 15.66 -16.12 -2.71
CA GLN A 125 16.70 -15.15 -2.29
C GLN A 125 16.35 -13.69 -2.67
N PHE A 126 15.66 -12.97 -1.78
CA PHE A 126 15.61 -11.52 -1.83
C PHE A 126 16.93 -10.89 -1.34
N LYS A 127 17.38 -9.82 -2.00
CA LYS A 127 18.43 -8.93 -1.51
C LYS A 127 17.81 -7.59 -1.16
N VAL A 128 17.68 -7.30 0.13
CA VAL A 128 17.08 -6.05 0.60
C VAL A 128 18.08 -4.90 0.48
N VAL A 129 17.62 -3.78 -0.07
CA VAL A 129 18.30 -2.49 -0.09
C VAL A 129 17.39 -1.50 0.63
N ASN A 130 17.70 -1.23 1.90
CA ASN A 130 16.99 -0.25 2.69
C ASN A 130 17.63 1.14 2.52
N LYS A 131 17.33 1.81 1.40
CA LYS A 131 17.82 3.17 1.12
C LYS A 131 16.68 4.04 0.59
N PRO A 132 16.55 5.30 1.03
CA PRO A 132 15.54 6.21 0.51
C PRO A 132 15.56 6.27 -1.02
N LEU A 133 14.37 6.31 -1.62
CA LEU A 133 14.24 6.48 -3.07
C LEU A 133 14.71 7.88 -3.48
N GLY A 134 15.57 7.94 -4.51
CA GLY A 134 15.99 9.20 -5.12
C GLY A 134 14.83 9.90 -5.82
N ARG A 135 14.95 11.20 -6.10
CA ARG A 135 13.88 12.04 -6.68
C ARG A 135 13.26 11.54 -7.99
N HIS A 136 13.97 10.70 -8.74
CA HIS A 136 13.52 10.13 -10.02
C HIS A 136 13.11 8.66 -9.94
N ARG A 137 13.09 8.07 -8.73
CA ARG A 137 12.66 6.69 -8.51
C ARG A 137 11.31 6.77 -7.81
N PHE A 138 10.27 6.23 -8.44
CA PHE A 138 8.85 6.48 -8.14
C PHE A 138 8.25 7.59 -9.03
N SER A 139 8.35 7.41 -10.34
CA SER A 139 7.78 8.31 -11.35
C SER A 139 6.31 8.00 -11.63
N LEU A 140 5.51 9.06 -11.82
CA LEU A 140 4.10 8.95 -12.19
C LEU A 140 3.92 9.34 -13.67
N ILE A 141 3.33 8.45 -14.48
CA ILE A 141 3.17 8.59 -15.94
C ILE A 141 1.97 9.43 -16.39
N GLY A 142 1.22 10.01 -15.45
CA GLY A 142 0.04 10.79 -15.79
C GLY A 142 -0.44 11.72 -14.68
N PRO A 143 -1.30 12.69 -15.03
CA PRO A 143 -1.93 13.56 -14.05
C PRO A 143 -2.88 12.76 -13.15
N GLN A 144 -3.08 13.29 -11.95
CA GLN A 144 -4.08 12.77 -11.03
C GLN A 144 -5.48 13.15 -11.53
N LYS A 145 -6.38 12.18 -11.68
CA LYS A 145 -7.76 12.43 -12.17
C LYS A 145 -8.66 13.12 -11.13
N ARG A 146 -8.46 12.80 -9.85
CA ARG A 146 -9.20 13.32 -8.69
C ARG A 146 -8.21 13.75 -7.61
N THR A 147 -8.40 14.95 -7.05
CA THR A 147 -7.64 15.46 -5.91
C THR A 147 -7.78 14.55 -4.68
N LEU A 148 -6.85 14.67 -3.73
CA LEU A 148 -6.92 13.92 -2.47
C LEU A 148 -8.23 14.20 -1.71
N ALA A 149 -8.68 15.46 -1.70
CA ALA A 149 -9.94 15.84 -1.06
C ALA A 149 -11.15 15.16 -1.70
N GLU A 150 -11.21 15.09 -3.05
CA GLU A 150 -12.29 14.38 -3.76
C GLU A 150 -12.26 12.87 -3.46
N GLN A 151 -11.08 12.26 -3.40
CA GLN A 151 -10.93 10.85 -3.06
C GLN A 151 -11.40 10.54 -1.63
N LEU A 152 -11.13 11.44 -0.68
CA LEU A 152 -11.55 11.30 0.72
C LEU A 152 -13.04 11.58 0.91
N ASP A 153 -13.62 12.51 0.16
CA ASP A 153 -15.07 12.73 0.18
C ASP A 153 -15.82 11.50 -0.34
N GLU A 154 -15.32 10.89 -1.41
CA GLU A 154 -15.88 9.64 -1.93
C GLU A 154 -15.76 8.48 -0.96
N LEU A 155 -14.59 8.33 -0.31
CA LEU A 155 -14.40 7.35 0.76
C LEU A 155 -15.42 7.56 1.88
N ARG A 156 -15.61 8.80 2.34
CA ARG A 156 -16.58 9.14 3.39
C ARG A 156 -18.00 8.75 3.00
N ILE A 157 -18.42 9.04 1.77
CA ILE A 157 -19.75 8.69 1.25
C ILE A 157 -19.94 7.17 1.22
N GLN A 158 -18.92 6.44 0.76
CA GLN A 158 -18.97 4.98 0.66
C GLN A 158 -18.98 4.30 2.04
N LEU A 159 -18.21 4.80 3.00
CA LEU A 159 -18.25 4.33 4.40
C LEU A 159 -19.63 4.54 5.02
N ALA A 160 -20.19 5.74 4.90
CA ALA A 160 -21.52 6.05 5.41
C ALA A 160 -22.63 5.21 4.75
N PHE A 161 -22.43 4.76 3.51
CA PHE A 161 -23.35 3.84 2.85
C PHE A 161 -23.25 2.42 3.41
N LEU A 162 -22.04 1.90 3.64
CA LEU A 162 -21.83 0.58 4.23
C LEU A 162 -22.43 0.47 5.63
N GLU A 163 -22.28 1.51 6.45
CA GLU A 163 -22.86 1.56 7.81
C GLU A 163 -24.39 1.46 7.82
N ARG A 164 -25.07 1.86 6.74
CA ARG A 164 -26.53 1.79 6.61
C ARG A 164 -27.03 0.42 6.14
N GLN A 165 -26.14 -0.45 5.67
CA GLN A 165 -26.47 -1.77 5.17
C GLN A 165 -26.29 -2.88 6.21
N ASN A 166 -25.60 -2.58 7.31
CA ASN A 166 -25.43 -3.45 8.48
C ASN A 166 -26.42 -3.10 9.59
#